data_AF-A0A267G2P5-F1
#
_entry.id   AF-A0A267G2P5-F1
#
_cell.length_a   1.000
_cell.length_b   1.000
_cell.length_c   1.000
_cell.angle_alpha   90.00
_cell.angle_beta   90.00
_cell.angle_gamma   90.00
#
_symmetry.space_group_name_H-M   'P 1'
#
loop_
_entity.id
_entity.type
_entity.pdbx_description
1 polymer ?
#
loop_
_entity_poly.entity_id
_entity_poly.type
_entity_poly.pdbx_seq_one_letter_code
_entity_poly.pdbx_strand_id
1 'polypeptide(L)'
;MVETEECVSWPENVSHQVDLAFNIVFLLYFFIRFIAAHDKLWFWFELYSLVDIFTIPPSFVAIYMNRTWIGLRFTRALRILSLPDVLQYLNVLRTSTSIRLFQLITFFASLVLTAAGFIHLAENSGDPPSFTNRNRNFDMNYFTCIYFVIVTIATVGYGDVFCTTTTGRIFSALVIMGGLAVFANSIPEIADILSSRNKYGGHFHKEAGKQHIVLCGHITYESVSNFLGDFLHEDREDVDVQIVILDKHVPDLELQGLLKRHFTQVDFFQGSVMNARDLGRVDLPTADACLVLANRYCPDPDAEDAANIMRVISIKNFCDHIKVIIQLMQYHNKTYLLNIPSWDWKQGDDAVCVAELKLGFIAQSCLAFGFSTLLANLFTMRSYREGKEMPVWLNNYLEGAGAEMYTEFLSPAFEGLTFPAAAELCFSKLRLLLIAVEARNDANSSESCIAINPKENVVVQKGTQGFLWHSRLKR
;
A
#
# COMPACT_ATOMS: atom_id res chain seq x y z
N MET A 1 -29.39 -41.73 22.35
CA MET A 1 -30.57 -40.87 22.23
C MET A 1 -30.22 -39.57 22.91
N VAL A 2 -30.06 -38.48 22.17
CA VAL A 2 -29.98 -37.16 22.78
C VAL A 2 -31.42 -36.77 23.10
N GLU A 3 -31.89 -37.20 24.26
CA GLU A 3 -33.23 -36.85 24.71
C GLU A 3 -33.27 -35.34 24.98
N THR A 4 -34.31 -34.65 24.50
CA THR A 4 -34.48 -33.21 24.73
C THR A 4 -34.73 -32.87 26.22
N GLU A 5 -35.01 -33.92 27.00
CA GLU A 5 -35.19 -33.91 28.44
C GLU A 5 -34.33 -35.00 29.08
N GLU A 6 -33.57 -34.67 30.12
CA GLU A 6 -32.87 -35.67 30.95
C GLU A 6 -33.36 -35.58 32.40
N CYS A 7 -33.65 -36.74 32.99
CA CYS A 7 -34.05 -36.87 34.39
C CYS A 7 -32.83 -37.26 35.24
N VAL A 8 -32.03 -36.27 35.64
CA VAL A 8 -30.87 -36.45 36.53
C VAL A 8 -31.05 -35.64 37.80
N SER A 9 -30.69 -36.23 38.95
CA SER A 9 -30.80 -35.55 40.25
C SER A 9 -29.85 -34.34 40.33
N TRP A 10 -30.31 -33.23 40.91
CA TRP A 10 -29.55 -31.97 40.98
C TRP A 10 -28.16 -32.06 41.65
N PRO A 11 -27.96 -32.83 42.74
CA PRO A 11 -26.64 -32.93 43.39
C PRO A 11 -25.57 -33.57 42.51
N GLU A 12 -25.97 -34.43 41.57
CA GLU A 12 -25.06 -35.25 40.75
C GLU A 12 -24.69 -34.55 39.43
N ASN A 13 -25.40 -33.50 39.03
CA ASN A 13 -25.20 -32.82 37.75
C ASN A 13 -24.41 -31.50 37.87
N VAL A 14 -23.08 -31.60 37.83
CA VAL A 14 -22.15 -30.45 37.90
C VAL A 14 -22.42 -29.40 36.81
N SER A 15 -22.79 -29.82 35.60
CA SER A 15 -23.04 -28.90 34.48
C SER A 15 -24.23 -27.96 34.76
N HIS A 16 -25.26 -28.48 35.42
CA HIS A 16 -26.45 -27.72 35.81
C HIS A 16 -26.17 -26.74 36.95
N GLN A 17 -25.29 -27.11 37.89
CA GLN A 17 -24.87 -26.23 38.98
C GLN A 17 -24.06 -25.03 38.43
N VAL A 18 -23.17 -25.27 37.48
CA VAL A 18 -22.42 -24.21 36.79
C VAL A 18 -23.36 -23.33 35.95
N ASP A 19 -24.30 -23.92 35.22
CA ASP A 19 -25.30 -23.17 34.44
C ASP A 19 -26.14 -22.24 35.31
N LEU A 20 -26.56 -22.72 36.49
CA LEU A 20 -27.28 -21.92 37.47
C LEU A 20 -26.45 -20.72 37.95
N ALA A 21 -25.17 -20.93 38.27
CA ALA A 21 -24.28 -19.84 38.68
C ALA A 21 -24.21 -18.73 37.60
N PHE A 22 -24.07 -19.11 36.34
CA PHE A 22 -24.13 -18.15 35.22
C PHE A 22 -25.48 -17.44 35.11
N ASN A 23 -26.59 -18.16 35.21
CA ASN A 23 -27.93 -17.57 35.13
C ASN A 23 -28.21 -16.60 36.29
N ILE A 24 -27.68 -16.85 37.49
CA ILE A 24 -27.76 -15.91 38.62
C ILE A 24 -27.01 -14.61 38.30
N VAL A 25 -25.79 -14.70 37.75
CA VAL A 25 -25.03 -13.52 37.31
C VAL A 25 -25.79 -12.75 36.23
N PHE A 26 -26.38 -13.44 35.25
CA PHE A 26 -27.18 -12.81 34.21
C PHE A 26 -28.47 -12.19 34.74
N LEU A 27 -29.09 -12.79 35.77
CA LEU A 27 -30.26 -12.22 36.43
C LEU A 27 -29.91 -10.89 37.13
N LEU A 28 -28.79 -10.84 37.84
CA LEU A 28 -28.28 -9.60 38.45
C LEU A 28 -27.99 -8.55 37.37
N TYR A 29 -27.35 -8.95 36.28
CA TYR A 29 -27.07 -8.06 35.14
C TYR A 29 -28.37 -7.53 34.48
N PHE A 30 -29.38 -8.39 34.34
CA PHE A 30 -30.71 -8.00 33.86
C PHE A 30 -31.35 -6.92 34.76
N PHE A 31 -31.29 -7.08 36.09
CA PHE A 31 -31.81 -6.07 37.02
C PHE A 31 -31.03 -4.76 36.97
N ILE A 32 -29.70 -4.81 36.85
CA ILE A 32 -28.87 -3.60 36.68
C ILE A 32 -29.31 -2.83 35.43
N ARG A 33 -29.46 -3.53 34.29
CA ARG A 33 -29.94 -2.90 33.04
C ARG A 33 -31.37 -2.39 33.15
N PHE A 34 -32.26 -3.14 33.80
CA PHE A 34 -33.63 -2.72 34.04
C PHE A 34 -33.69 -1.43 34.85
N ILE A 35 -32.87 -1.28 35.89
CA ILE A 35 -32.80 -0.04 36.70
C ILE A 35 -32.22 1.11 35.87
N ALA A 36 -31.18 0.87 35.08
CA ALA A 36 -30.53 1.87 34.23
C ALA A 36 -31.38 2.33 33.04
N ALA A 37 -32.33 1.53 32.57
CA ALA A 37 -33.18 1.88 31.43
C ALA A 37 -34.10 3.08 31.72
N HIS A 38 -34.17 4.04 30.79
CA HIS A 38 -35.07 5.19 30.91
C HIS A 38 -36.54 4.81 30.75
N ASP A 39 -36.87 3.97 29.75
CA ASP A 39 -38.21 3.45 29.53
C ASP A 39 -38.29 1.99 29.99
N LYS A 40 -39.09 1.74 31.04
CA LYS A 40 -39.23 0.40 31.64
C LYS A 40 -40.07 -0.53 30.79
N LEU A 41 -41.01 -0.03 29.98
CA LEU A 41 -41.88 -0.87 29.16
C LEU A 41 -41.16 -1.34 27.90
N TRP A 42 -40.44 -0.42 27.23
CA TRP A 42 -39.67 -0.77 26.04
C TRP A 42 -38.55 -1.78 26.34
N PHE A 43 -37.94 -1.68 27.52
CA PHE A 43 -36.90 -2.61 27.97
C PHE A 43 -37.32 -4.08 27.93
N TRP A 44 -38.58 -4.41 28.22
CA TRP A 44 -39.07 -5.80 28.18
C TRP A 44 -39.09 -6.40 26.76
N PHE A 45 -39.18 -5.56 25.73
CA PHE A 45 -39.20 -5.96 24.32
C PHE A 45 -37.84 -5.82 23.63
N GLU A 46 -36.81 -5.38 24.36
CA GLU A 46 -35.45 -5.32 23.85
C GLU A 46 -34.89 -6.75 23.62
N LEU A 47 -34.15 -6.95 22.51
CA LEU A 47 -33.66 -8.28 22.11
C LEU A 47 -32.91 -9.00 23.24
N TYR A 48 -32.02 -8.29 23.94
CA TYR A 48 -31.23 -8.89 25.02
C TYR A 48 -32.07 -9.25 26.24
N SER A 49 -33.12 -8.47 26.52
CA SER A 49 -34.08 -8.76 27.59
C SER A 49 -34.92 -9.98 27.25
N LEU A 50 -35.36 -10.13 26.00
CA LEU A 50 -36.05 -11.33 25.52
C LEU A 50 -35.18 -12.59 25.67
N VAL A 51 -33.90 -12.51 25.34
CA VAL A 51 -32.95 -13.63 25.55
C VAL A 51 -32.87 -14.02 27.03
N ASP A 52 -32.79 -13.04 27.93
CA ASP A 52 -32.74 -13.29 29.37
C ASP A 52 -34.06 -13.91 29.87
N ILE A 53 -35.20 -13.44 29.38
CA ILE A 53 -36.54 -13.95 29.72
C ILE A 53 -36.73 -15.40 29.23
N PHE A 54 -36.18 -15.77 28.06
CA PHE A 54 -36.31 -17.13 27.55
C PHE A 54 -35.30 -18.12 28.16
N THR A 55 -34.23 -17.65 28.79
CA THR A 55 -33.14 -18.53 29.26
C THR A 55 -33.08 -18.65 30.78
N ILE A 56 -33.41 -17.59 31.53
CA ILE A 56 -33.24 -17.54 32.98
C ILE A 56 -34.38 -18.29 33.72
N PRO A 57 -35.68 -18.00 33.51
CA PRO A 57 -36.76 -18.67 34.23
C PRO A 57 -36.80 -20.20 34.05
N PRO A 58 -36.63 -20.77 32.83
CA PRO A 58 -36.60 -22.21 32.66
C PRO A 58 -35.49 -22.91 33.45
N SER A 59 -34.36 -22.24 33.71
CA SER A 59 -33.27 -22.80 34.52
C SER A 59 -33.66 -22.98 35.99
N PHE A 60 -34.48 -22.07 36.55
CA PHE A 60 -35.02 -22.19 37.91
C PHE A 60 -36.13 -23.23 37.99
N VAL A 61 -37.00 -23.29 36.97
CA VAL A 61 -38.06 -24.31 36.89
C VAL A 61 -37.47 -25.72 36.78
N ALA A 62 -36.37 -25.89 36.04
CA ALA A 62 -35.66 -27.16 35.91
C ALA A 62 -35.19 -27.71 37.27
N ILE A 63 -34.78 -26.84 38.19
CA ILE A 63 -34.38 -27.21 39.56
C ILE A 63 -35.61 -27.62 40.36
N TYR A 64 -36.69 -26.82 40.29
CA TYR A 64 -37.92 -27.12 41.00
C TYR A 64 -38.54 -28.46 40.58
N MET A 65 -38.44 -28.81 39.30
CA MET A 65 -38.99 -30.05 38.75
C MET A 65 -38.00 -31.23 38.73
N ASN A 66 -36.73 -31.04 39.11
CA ASN A 66 -35.65 -32.03 38.95
C ASN A 66 -35.60 -32.64 37.53
N ARG A 67 -35.86 -31.82 36.50
CA ARG A 67 -35.81 -32.23 35.09
C ARG A 67 -35.10 -31.18 34.27
N THR A 68 -34.16 -31.61 33.43
CA THR A 68 -33.45 -30.71 32.52
C THR A 68 -34.22 -30.64 31.21
N TRP A 69 -34.41 -29.43 30.67
CA TRP A 69 -35.00 -29.24 29.34
C TRP A 69 -34.08 -28.34 28.54
N ILE A 70 -33.67 -28.80 27.36
CA ILE A 70 -32.80 -28.04 26.45
C ILE A 70 -33.53 -26.81 25.91
N GLY A 71 -34.82 -26.94 25.58
CA GLY A 71 -35.74 -25.84 25.23
C GLY A 71 -35.14 -24.73 24.37
N LEU A 72 -35.30 -23.48 24.81
CA LEU A 72 -34.83 -22.28 24.12
C LEU A 72 -33.41 -21.85 24.50
N ARG A 73 -32.57 -22.73 25.08
CA ARG A 73 -31.19 -22.37 25.50
C ARG A 73 -30.32 -21.86 24.34
N PHE A 74 -30.61 -22.24 23.10
CA PHE A 74 -29.90 -21.75 21.92
C PHE A 74 -30.01 -20.23 21.73
N THR A 75 -31.05 -19.58 22.28
CA THR A 75 -31.19 -18.11 22.24
C THR A 75 -30.03 -17.38 22.94
N ARG A 76 -29.29 -18.06 23.83
CA ARG A 76 -28.05 -17.52 24.42
C ARG A 76 -27.00 -17.13 23.37
N ALA A 77 -27.00 -17.75 22.20
CA ALA A 77 -26.10 -17.40 21.10
C ALA A 77 -26.34 -15.97 20.57
N LEU A 78 -27.55 -15.41 20.73
CA LEU A 78 -27.83 -13.99 20.40
C LEU A 78 -27.00 -13.02 21.24
N ARG A 79 -26.49 -13.43 22.41
CA ARG A 79 -25.61 -12.56 23.21
C ARG A 79 -24.29 -12.24 22.52
N ILE A 80 -23.86 -13.04 21.54
CA ILE A 80 -22.67 -12.76 20.72
C ILE A 80 -22.81 -11.41 19.99
N LEU A 81 -24.03 -10.94 19.71
CA LEU A 81 -24.28 -9.62 19.12
C LEU A 81 -23.78 -8.45 19.97
N SER A 82 -23.61 -8.64 21.29
CA SER A 82 -23.07 -7.59 22.18
C SER A 82 -21.54 -7.54 22.21
N LEU A 83 -20.87 -8.53 21.61
CA LEU A 83 -19.41 -8.64 21.63
C LEU A 83 -18.69 -7.43 20.99
N PRO A 84 -19.14 -6.86 19.85
CA PRO A 84 -18.50 -5.68 19.27
C PRO A 84 -18.53 -4.48 20.23
N ASP A 85 -19.66 -4.26 20.91
CA ASP A 85 -19.84 -3.17 21.87
C ASP A 85 -18.94 -3.36 23.09
N VAL A 86 -18.87 -4.58 23.63
CA VAL A 86 -17.96 -4.93 24.74
C VAL A 86 -16.50 -4.69 24.35
N LEU A 87 -16.09 -5.12 23.16
CA LEU A 87 -14.72 -4.90 22.67
C LEU A 87 -14.41 -3.42 22.42
N GLN A 88 -15.42 -2.61 22.09
CA GLN A 88 -15.31 -1.17 21.98
C GLN A 88 -15.16 -0.51 23.37
N TYR A 89 -15.96 -0.91 24.36
CA TYR A 89 -15.82 -0.44 25.75
C TYR A 89 -14.45 -0.77 26.34
N LEU A 90 -13.85 -1.90 25.96
CA LEU A 90 -12.50 -2.32 26.36
C LEU A 90 -11.38 -1.62 25.56
N ASN A 91 -11.67 -0.69 24.66
CA ASN A 91 -10.71 0.01 23.79
C ASN A 91 -9.84 -0.91 22.91
N VAL A 92 -10.31 -2.13 22.61
CA VAL A 92 -9.64 -3.09 21.73
C VAL A 92 -9.93 -2.76 20.27
N LEU A 93 -11.20 -2.50 19.94
CA LEU A 93 -11.62 -2.09 18.60
C LEU A 93 -11.63 -0.56 18.50
N ARG A 94 -10.68 -0.01 17.75
CA ARG A 94 -10.50 1.46 17.61
C ARG A 94 -10.92 2.02 16.25
N THR A 95 -10.83 1.20 15.19
CA THR A 95 -11.12 1.66 13.82
C THR A 95 -12.56 1.35 13.43
N SER A 96 -13.19 2.24 12.66
CA SER A 96 -14.55 2.04 12.14
C SER A 96 -14.65 0.76 11.31
N THR A 97 -13.63 0.45 10.51
CA THR A 97 -13.53 -0.78 9.71
C THR A 97 -13.48 -2.03 10.58
N SER A 98 -12.65 -2.04 11.64
CA SER A 98 -12.61 -3.17 12.58
C SER A 98 -13.94 -3.35 13.33
N ILE A 99 -14.58 -2.27 13.75
CA ILE A 99 -15.87 -2.34 14.45
C ILE A 99 -16.93 -2.94 13.53
N ARG A 100 -17.03 -2.43 12.30
CA ARG A 100 -17.98 -2.92 11.29
C ARG A 100 -17.75 -4.39 10.95
N LEU A 101 -16.49 -4.80 10.78
CA LEU A 101 -16.12 -6.19 10.52
C LEU A 101 -16.59 -7.13 11.64
N PHE A 102 -16.32 -6.79 12.89
CA PHE A 102 -16.76 -7.59 14.04
C PHE A 102 -18.29 -7.62 14.18
N GLN A 103 -18.99 -6.53 13.88
CA GLN A 103 -20.46 -6.49 13.84
C GLN A 103 -21.02 -7.46 12.79
N LEU A 104 -20.48 -7.48 11.57
CA LEU A 104 -20.93 -8.40 10.51
C LEU A 104 -20.67 -9.87 10.88
N ILE A 105 -19.47 -10.18 11.38
CA ILE A 105 -19.09 -11.55 11.78
C ILE A 105 -19.98 -12.05 12.92
N THR A 106 -20.17 -11.23 13.96
CA THR A 106 -20.99 -11.60 15.12
C THR A 106 -22.47 -11.72 14.75
N PHE A 107 -22.98 -10.86 13.87
CA PHE A 107 -24.34 -10.95 13.34
C PHE A 107 -24.56 -12.26 12.57
N PHE A 108 -23.68 -12.56 11.61
CA PHE A 108 -23.75 -13.80 10.83
C PHE A 108 -23.65 -15.04 11.72
N ALA A 109 -22.68 -15.08 12.64
CA ALA A 109 -22.52 -16.19 13.58
C ALA A 109 -23.76 -16.38 14.47
N SER A 110 -24.33 -15.29 15.00
CA SER A 110 -25.53 -15.35 15.84
C SER A 110 -26.75 -15.88 15.07
N LEU A 111 -26.93 -15.49 13.81
CA LEU A 111 -28.00 -15.98 12.95
C LEU A 111 -27.87 -17.49 12.72
N VAL A 112 -26.67 -17.95 12.34
CA VAL A 112 -26.42 -19.38 12.07
C VAL A 112 -26.65 -20.24 13.31
N LEU A 113 -26.08 -19.85 14.46
CA LEU A 113 -26.20 -20.62 15.70
C LEU A 113 -27.64 -20.67 16.22
N THR A 114 -28.38 -19.56 16.11
CA THR A 114 -29.77 -19.50 16.60
C THR A 114 -30.73 -20.24 15.68
N ALA A 115 -30.56 -20.12 14.35
CA ALA A 115 -31.33 -20.89 13.40
C ALA A 115 -31.06 -22.40 13.54
N ALA A 116 -29.80 -22.80 13.71
CA ALA A 116 -29.43 -24.19 13.94
C ALA A 116 -30.04 -24.73 15.24
N GLY A 117 -30.06 -23.92 16.31
CA GLY A 117 -30.67 -24.30 17.58
C GLY A 117 -32.18 -24.45 17.50
N PHE A 118 -32.86 -23.60 16.74
CA PHE A 118 -34.29 -23.74 16.51
C PHE A 118 -34.62 -25.00 15.70
N ILE A 119 -33.86 -25.28 14.63
CA ILE A 119 -34.05 -26.48 13.81
C ILE A 119 -33.76 -27.74 14.62
N HIS A 120 -32.71 -27.73 15.44
CA HIS A 120 -32.40 -28.82 16.37
C HIS A 120 -33.55 -29.09 17.34
N LEU A 121 -34.16 -28.05 17.91
CA LEU A 121 -35.33 -28.19 18.76
C LEU A 121 -36.53 -28.75 17.97
N ALA A 122 -36.83 -28.18 16.80
CA ALA A 122 -37.98 -28.57 15.99
C ALA A 122 -37.90 -30.03 15.50
N GLU A 123 -36.75 -30.47 14.99
CA GLU A 123 -36.57 -31.83 14.47
C GLU A 123 -36.48 -32.87 15.59
N ASN A 124 -35.91 -32.54 16.75
CA ASN A 124 -35.79 -33.49 17.85
C ASN A 124 -37.08 -33.58 18.70
N SER A 125 -37.88 -32.52 18.79
CA SER A 125 -39.18 -32.52 19.50
C SER A 125 -40.37 -32.97 18.64
N GLY A 126 -40.30 -32.86 17.31
CA GLY A 126 -41.38 -33.24 16.40
C GLY A 126 -42.52 -32.21 16.27
N ASP A 127 -43.52 -32.51 15.44
CA ASP A 127 -44.62 -31.58 15.12
C ASP A 127 -45.75 -31.58 16.18
N PRO A 128 -46.29 -30.41 16.56
CA PRO A 128 -47.52 -30.31 17.36
C PRO A 128 -48.75 -30.87 16.60
N PRO A 129 -49.78 -31.42 17.28
CA PRO A 129 -49.96 -31.56 18.72
C PRO A 129 -49.48 -32.90 19.32
N SER A 130 -49.12 -33.88 18.49
CA SER A 130 -48.75 -35.21 18.98
C SER A 130 -47.29 -35.32 19.43
N PHE A 131 -46.42 -34.37 19.05
CA PHE A 131 -44.97 -34.35 19.36
C PHE A 131 -44.30 -35.72 19.16
N THR A 132 -44.82 -36.48 18.19
CA THR A 132 -44.33 -37.81 17.86
C THR A 132 -43.25 -37.67 16.82
N ASN A 133 -42.00 -37.95 17.19
CA ASN A 133 -40.90 -37.93 16.24
C ASN A 133 -41.08 -39.07 15.23
N ARG A 134 -41.39 -38.72 13.97
CA ARG A 134 -41.80 -39.66 12.92
C ARG A 134 -40.63 -40.48 12.37
N ASN A 135 -39.40 -40.05 12.64
CA ASN A 135 -38.14 -40.73 12.28
C ASN A 135 -37.26 -40.92 13.52
N ARG A 136 -37.41 -42.04 14.25
CA ARG A 136 -36.54 -42.40 15.39
C ARG A 136 -35.10 -42.76 15.01
N ASN A 137 -34.78 -42.82 13.71
CA ASN A 137 -33.48 -43.30 13.23
C ASN A 137 -32.50 -42.17 12.88
N PHE A 138 -32.93 -40.90 12.94
CA PHE A 138 -32.11 -39.75 12.53
C PHE A 138 -32.15 -38.65 13.60
N ASP A 139 -31.47 -38.88 14.72
CA ASP A 139 -31.23 -37.83 15.73
C ASP A 139 -30.30 -36.78 15.11
N MET A 140 -30.82 -35.56 14.86
CA MET A 140 -29.99 -34.47 14.34
C MET A 140 -29.19 -33.86 15.48
N ASN A 141 -27.88 -34.12 15.49
CA ASN A 141 -26.96 -33.42 16.39
C ASN A 141 -26.93 -31.91 16.04
N TYR A 142 -26.70 -31.06 17.05
CA TYR A 142 -26.66 -29.60 16.88
C TYR A 142 -25.65 -29.15 15.81
N PHE A 143 -24.49 -29.80 15.72
CA PHE A 143 -23.49 -29.51 14.69
C PHE A 143 -23.96 -29.87 13.27
N THR A 144 -24.76 -30.93 13.12
CA THR A 144 -25.41 -31.29 11.86
C THR A 144 -26.42 -30.23 11.45
N CYS A 145 -27.13 -29.63 12.40
CA CYS A 145 -28.01 -28.48 12.16
C CYS A 145 -27.22 -27.23 11.74
N ILE A 146 -26.06 -26.95 12.35
CA ILE A 146 -25.18 -25.84 11.91
C ILE A 146 -24.75 -26.05 10.46
N TYR A 147 -24.28 -27.25 10.12
CA TYR A 147 -23.89 -27.61 8.77
C TYR A 147 -25.06 -27.38 7.79
N PHE A 148 -26.25 -27.89 8.11
CA PHE A 148 -27.45 -27.68 7.31
C PHE A 148 -27.76 -26.19 7.09
N VAL A 149 -27.72 -25.36 8.13
CA VAL A 149 -28.01 -23.92 8.02
C VAL A 149 -26.97 -23.22 7.14
N ILE A 150 -25.68 -23.50 7.33
CA ILE A 150 -24.61 -22.87 6.52
C ILE A 150 -24.75 -23.25 5.04
N VAL A 151 -24.94 -24.54 4.73
CA VAL A 151 -25.12 -25.05 3.35
C VAL A 151 -26.36 -24.45 2.70
N THR A 152 -27.43 -24.27 3.48
CA THR A 152 -28.71 -23.71 3.01
C THR A 152 -28.60 -22.21 2.74
N ILE A 153 -28.04 -21.44 3.68
CA ILE A 153 -27.83 -19.98 3.53
C ILE A 153 -26.84 -19.68 2.40
N ALA A 154 -25.80 -20.51 2.22
CA ALA A 154 -24.85 -20.41 1.11
C ALA A 154 -25.43 -20.87 -0.24
N THR A 155 -26.69 -21.30 -0.30
CA THR A 155 -27.39 -21.76 -1.52
C THR A 155 -26.78 -23.01 -2.19
N VAL A 156 -25.99 -23.79 -1.45
CA VAL A 156 -25.36 -25.01 -1.99
C VAL A 156 -26.35 -26.18 -2.04
N GLY A 157 -27.03 -26.46 -0.91
CA GLY A 157 -28.14 -27.41 -0.85
C GLY A 157 -27.80 -28.85 -1.28
N TYR A 158 -26.80 -29.50 -0.67
CA TYR A 158 -26.40 -30.87 -1.02
C TYR A 158 -27.54 -31.91 -0.92
N GLY A 159 -28.51 -31.70 -0.04
CA GLY A 159 -29.66 -32.60 0.16
C GLY A 159 -29.34 -33.86 0.97
N ASP A 160 -28.15 -33.95 1.56
CA ASP A 160 -27.70 -34.98 2.49
C ASP A 160 -28.36 -34.85 3.87
N VAL A 161 -28.65 -33.62 4.29
CA VAL A 161 -29.38 -33.28 5.52
C VAL A 161 -30.56 -32.37 5.16
N PHE A 162 -31.75 -32.69 5.65
CA PHE A 162 -32.95 -31.91 5.40
C PHE A 162 -33.96 -32.03 6.54
N CYS A 163 -34.78 -30.98 6.73
CA CYS A 163 -35.84 -30.96 7.74
C CYS A 163 -37.02 -31.85 7.30
N THR A 164 -37.41 -32.76 8.18
CA THR A 164 -38.54 -33.67 7.95
C THR A 164 -39.83 -33.16 8.57
N THR A 165 -39.72 -32.40 9.66
CA THR A 165 -40.87 -31.83 10.38
C THR A 165 -41.50 -30.67 9.62
N THR A 166 -42.81 -30.50 9.75
CA THR A 166 -43.55 -29.38 9.17
C THR A 166 -43.07 -28.05 9.74
N THR A 167 -42.86 -28.02 11.07
CA THR A 167 -42.35 -26.86 11.79
C THR A 167 -40.93 -26.49 11.34
N GLY A 168 -40.04 -27.48 11.22
CA GLY A 168 -38.68 -27.30 10.72
C GLY A 168 -38.63 -26.82 9.27
N ARG A 169 -39.51 -27.32 8.40
CA ARG A 169 -39.62 -26.88 7.00
C ARG A 169 -40.10 -25.44 6.86
N ILE A 170 -41.14 -25.04 7.61
CA ILE A 170 -41.63 -23.66 7.60
C ILE A 170 -40.54 -22.71 8.09
N PHE A 171 -39.87 -23.05 9.18
CA PHE A 171 -38.77 -22.23 9.70
C PHE A 171 -37.58 -22.18 8.75
N SER A 172 -37.22 -23.30 8.13
CA SER A 172 -36.15 -23.34 7.11
C SER A 172 -36.47 -22.43 5.93
N ALA A 173 -37.73 -22.37 5.47
CA ALA A 173 -38.14 -21.43 4.43
C ALA A 173 -37.96 -19.96 4.84
N LEU A 174 -38.28 -19.61 6.09
CA LEU A 174 -38.04 -18.27 6.64
C LEU A 174 -36.54 -17.96 6.74
N VAL A 175 -35.74 -18.91 7.20
CA VAL A 175 -34.28 -18.79 7.29
C VAL A 175 -33.63 -18.65 5.91
N ILE A 176 -34.15 -19.32 4.88
CA ILE A 176 -33.68 -19.15 3.50
C ILE A 176 -33.93 -17.71 3.03
N MET A 177 -35.15 -17.19 3.20
CA MET A 177 -35.47 -15.83 2.77
C MET A 177 -34.63 -14.76 3.50
N GLY A 178 -34.53 -14.84 4.82
CA GLY A 178 -33.76 -13.87 5.61
C GLY A 178 -32.25 -14.08 5.52
N GLY A 179 -31.80 -15.32 5.65
CA GLY A 179 -30.39 -15.70 5.65
C GLY A 179 -29.70 -15.45 4.32
N LEU A 180 -30.38 -15.67 3.19
CA LEU A 180 -29.83 -15.34 1.88
C LEU A 180 -29.56 -13.83 1.75
N ALA A 181 -30.50 -12.98 2.19
CA ALA A 181 -30.31 -11.54 2.16
C ALA A 181 -29.14 -11.09 3.05
N VAL A 182 -28.96 -11.70 4.21
CA VAL A 182 -27.83 -11.42 5.10
C VAL A 182 -26.52 -11.89 4.47
N PHE A 183 -26.47 -13.10 3.93
CA PHE A 183 -25.27 -13.67 3.32
C PHE A 183 -24.81 -12.87 2.09
N ALA A 184 -25.76 -12.54 1.20
CA ALA A 184 -25.49 -11.79 -0.03
C ALA A 184 -24.91 -10.38 0.25
N ASN A 185 -25.28 -9.75 1.36
CA ASN A 185 -24.75 -8.43 1.74
C ASN A 185 -23.48 -8.52 2.59
N SER A 186 -23.42 -9.47 3.53
CA SER A 186 -22.31 -9.54 4.50
C SER A 186 -21.00 -10.01 3.87
N ILE A 187 -21.05 -10.98 2.94
CA ILE A 187 -19.82 -11.56 2.36
C ILE A 187 -19.05 -10.54 1.49
N PRO A 188 -19.69 -9.80 0.55
CA PRO A 188 -19.00 -8.76 -0.20
C PRO A 188 -18.44 -7.65 0.71
N GLU A 189 -19.21 -7.21 1.70
CA GLU A 189 -18.75 -6.16 2.62
C GLU A 189 -17.53 -6.61 3.45
N ILE A 190 -17.51 -7.86 3.91
CA ILE A 190 -16.34 -8.45 4.59
C ILE A 190 -15.15 -8.52 3.62
N ALA A 191 -15.37 -8.93 2.37
CA ALA A 191 -14.31 -9.01 1.35
C ALA A 191 -13.72 -7.63 1.02
N ASP A 192 -14.55 -6.60 0.92
CA ASP A 192 -14.12 -5.21 0.70
C ASP A 192 -13.28 -4.69 1.87
N ILE A 193 -13.73 -4.93 3.11
CA ILE A 193 -12.96 -4.54 4.30
C ILE A 193 -11.62 -5.28 4.37
N LEU A 194 -11.58 -6.58 4.07
CA LEU A 194 -10.34 -7.36 4.08
C LEU A 194 -9.38 -6.99 2.93
N SER A 195 -9.91 -6.67 1.76
CA SER A 195 -9.14 -6.25 0.58
C SER A 195 -8.62 -4.82 0.70
N SER A 196 -9.27 -3.97 1.49
CA SER A 196 -8.80 -2.60 1.79
C SER A 196 -7.48 -2.53 2.56
N ARG A 197 -6.87 -3.68 2.91
CA ARG A 197 -5.51 -3.71 3.46
C ARG A 197 -4.53 -3.08 2.48
N ASN A 198 -3.77 -2.12 3.00
CA ASN A 198 -2.82 -1.37 2.18
C ASN A 198 -1.70 -2.29 1.65
N LYS A 199 -1.83 -2.70 0.39
CA LYS A 199 -0.88 -3.58 -0.32
C LYS A 199 0.52 -2.98 -0.40
N TYR A 200 0.61 -1.66 -0.45
CA TYR A 200 1.85 -0.89 -0.58
C TYR A 200 2.25 -0.25 0.77
N GLY A 201 1.83 -0.87 1.88
CA GLY A 201 2.26 -0.53 3.23
C GLY A 201 3.68 -1.04 3.54
N GLY A 202 4.02 -1.11 4.83
CA GLY A 202 5.29 -1.69 5.30
C GLY A 202 6.45 -0.71 5.38
N HIS A 203 7.65 -1.25 5.59
CA HIS A 203 8.91 -0.54 5.74
C HIS A 203 9.94 -1.06 4.74
N PHE A 204 10.66 -0.14 4.10
CA PHE A 204 11.82 -0.46 3.29
C PHE A 204 12.94 -0.96 4.19
N HIS A 205 13.58 -2.05 3.77
CA HIS A 205 14.74 -2.60 4.46
C HIS A 205 15.90 -2.56 3.48
N LYS A 206 16.83 -1.65 3.74
CA LYS A 206 18.02 -1.49 2.93
C LYS A 206 18.88 -2.75 2.98
N GLU A 207 19.22 -3.29 1.82
CA GLU A 207 20.20 -4.37 1.71
C GLU A 207 21.61 -3.85 2.03
N ALA A 208 22.37 -4.60 2.82
CA ALA A 208 23.71 -4.18 3.22
C ALA A 208 24.64 -4.01 2.01
N GLY A 209 25.22 -2.83 1.86
CA GLY A 209 26.14 -2.50 0.77
C GLY A 209 25.47 -1.95 -0.50
N LYS A 210 24.14 -2.05 -0.63
CA LYS A 210 23.42 -1.42 -1.74
C LYS A 210 23.03 0.00 -1.40
N GLN A 211 23.16 0.90 -2.37
CA GLN A 211 22.64 2.25 -2.26
C GLN A 211 21.18 2.25 -2.72
N HIS A 212 20.40 3.20 -2.22
CA HIS A 212 19.03 3.39 -2.68
C HIS A 212 18.72 4.87 -2.86
N ILE A 213 17.76 5.12 -3.74
CA ILE A 213 17.30 6.44 -4.12
C ILE A 213 15.81 6.52 -3.90
N VAL A 214 15.33 7.63 -3.35
CA VAL A 214 13.90 7.87 -3.13
C VAL A 214 13.33 8.73 -4.25
N LEU A 215 12.34 8.21 -4.98
CA LEU A 215 11.62 8.92 -6.03
C LEU A 215 10.25 9.36 -5.53
N CYS A 216 9.91 10.63 -5.70
CA CYS A 216 8.61 11.18 -5.31
C CYS A 216 8.18 12.32 -6.26
N GLY A 217 7.01 12.93 -5.98
CA GLY A 217 6.47 14.02 -6.79
C GLY A 217 5.32 13.55 -7.67
N HIS A 218 5.36 13.86 -8.96
CA HIS A 218 4.40 13.38 -9.94
C HIS A 218 4.77 11.97 -10.46
N ILE A 219 4.20 10.94 -9.82
CA ILE A 219 4.45 9.53 -10.15
C ILE A 219 3.32 9.00 -11.03
N THR A 220 3.66 8.64 -12.26
CA THR A 220 2.77 8.05 -13.27
C THR A 220 3.54 6.99 -14.07
N TYR A 221 2.84 6.16 -14.84
CA TYR A 221 3.50 5.19 -15.72
C TYR A 221 4.50 5.86 -16.67
N GLU A 222 4.12 6.95 -17.34
CA GLU A 222 4.99 7.66 -18.29
C GLU A 222 6.24 8.23 -17.61
N SER A 223 6.07 8.92 -16.49
CA SER A 223 7.19 9.54 -15.76
C SER A 223 8.17 8.51 -15.23
N VAL A 224 7.67 7.43 -14.61
CA VAL A 224 8.49 6.36 -14.07
C VAL A 224 9.12 5.53 -15.18
N SER A 225 8.40 5.20 -16.26
CA SER A 225 8.95 4.44 -17.39
C SER A 225 10.11 5.18 -18.07
N ASN A 226 9.95 6.48 -18.31
CA ASN A 226 11.02 7.28 -18.90
C ASN A 226 12.22 7.38 -17.96
N PHE A 227 11.98 7.61 -16.66
CA PHE A 227 13.03 7.65 -15.65
C PHE A 227 13.79 6.31 -15.56
N LEU A 228 13.09 5.19 -15.45
CA LEU A 228 13.71 3.86 -15.38
C LEU A 228 14.45 3.50 -16.67
N GLY A 229 13.92 3.91 -17.83
CA GLY A 229 14.56 3.70 -19.12
C GLY A 229 15.93 4.36 -19.23
N ASP A 230 16.07 5.58 -18.70
CA ASP A 230 17.33 6.33 -18.68
C ASP A 230 18.25 5.95 -17.51
N PHE A 231 17.68 5.61 -16.35
CA PHE A 231 18.41 5.33 -15.12
C PHE A 231 18.97 3.91 -15.06
N LEU A 232 18.19 2.91 -15.48
CA LEU A 232 18.57 1.49 -15.48
C LEU A 232 19.07 1.03 -16.86
N HIS A 233 19.52 1.96 -17.71
CA HIS A 233 19.99 1.65 -19.06
C HIS A 233 21.26 0.79 -19.03
N GLU A 234 21.37 -0.18 -19.95
CA GLU A 234 22.53 -1.11 -20.05
C GLU A 234 23.87 -0.38 -20.30
N ASP A 235 23.82 0.84 -20.86
CA ASP A 235 25.01 1.64 -21.16
C ASP A 235 25.53 2.42 -19.93
N ARG A 236 24.83 2.41 -18.80
CA ARG A 236 25.42 2.85 -17.53
C ARG A 236 26.39 1.79 -17.01
N GLU A 237 27.32 2.20 -16.15
CA GLU A 237 28.12 1.22 -15.39
C GLU A 237 27.18 0.37 -14.51
N ASP A 238 27.60 -0.80 -14.04
CA ASP A 238 26.76 -1.67 -13.19
C ASP A 238 26.40 -0.93 -11.88
N VAL A 239 25.31 -0.16 -11.91
CA VAL A 239 24.82 0.63 -10.79
C VAL A 239 23.86 -0.26 -9.99
N ASP A 240 24.38 -0.91 -8.95
CA ASP A 240 23.57 -1.70 -8.00
C ASP A 240 22.84 -0.76 -7.02
N VAL A 241 21.87 -0.01 -7.56
CA VAL A 241 21.04 0.96 -6.83
C VAL A 241 19.58 0.53 -6.85
N GLN A 242 18.96 0.53 -5.67
CA GLN A 242 17.53 0.30 -5.49
C GLN A 242 16.75 1.62 -5.57
N ILE A 243 15.59 1.60 -6.23
CA ILE A 243 14.73 2.77 -6.42
C ILE A 243 13.48 2.57 -5.57
N VAL A 244 13.28 3.47 -4.61
CA VAL A 244 12.14 3.45 -3.69
C VAL A 244 11.19 4.57 -4.07
N ILE A 245 10.01 4.21 -4.59
CA ILE A 245 9.00 5.17 -5.01
C ILE A 245 8.04 5.44 -3.84
N LEU A 246 7.86 6.71 -3.49
CA LEU A 246 6.93 7.15 -2.45
C LEU A 246 5.86 8.06 -3.05
N ASP A 247 4.62 7.57 -3.10
CA ASP A 247 3.47 8.36 -3.56
C ASP A 247 2.21 8.12 -2.72
N LYS A 248 1.33 9.13 -2.66
CA LYS A 248 0.09 9.09 -1.90
C LYS A 248 -0.94 8.18 -2.56
N HIS A 249 -0.95 8.13 -3.89
CA HIS A 249 -1.93 7.40 -4.67
C HIS A 249 -1.49 5.94 -4.86
N VAL A 250 -2.47 5.04 -4.98
CA VAL A 250 -2.19 3.64 -5.32
C VAL A 250 -1.80 3.59 -6.79
N PRO A 251 -0.77 2.81 -7.19
CA PRO A 251 -0.32 2.75 -8.57
C PRO A 251 -1.42 2.15 -9.46
N ASP A 252 -1.64 2.75 -10.62
CA ASP A 252 -2.54 2.23 -11.65
C ASP A 252 -2.05 0.89 -12.21
N LEU A 253 -2.92 0.14 -12.88
CA LEU A 253 -2.61 -1.21 -13.39
C LEU A 253 -1.37 -1.25 -14.29
N GLU A 254 -1.15 -0.22 -15.10
CA GLU A 254 0.02 -0.09 -15.97
C GLU A 254 1.31 0.08 -15.15
N LEU A 255 1.30 0.98 -14.17
CA LEU A 255 2.43 1.17 -13.25
C LEU A 255 2.68 -0.09 -12.40
N GLN A 256 1.63 -0.79 -11.96
CA GLN A 256 1.78 -2.09 -11.29
C GLN A 256 2.46 -3.13 -12.19
N GLY A 257 2.16 -3.13 -13.49
CA GLY A 257 2.84 -3.97 -14.47
C GLY A 257 4.33 -3.63 -14.59
N LEU A 258 4.67 -2.35 -14.64
CA LEU A 258 6.05 -1.86 -14.68
C LEU A 258 6.83 -2.24 -13.42
N LEU A 259 6.25 -2.03 -12.23
CA LEU A 259 6.85 -2.38 -10.95
C LEU A 259 7.15 -3.89 -10.84
N LYS A 260 6.23 -4.74 -11.31
CA LYS A 260 6.46 -6.19 -11.33
C LYS A 260 7.59 -6.62 -12.26
N ARG A 261 7.80 -5.89 -13.36
CA ARG A 261 8.90 -6.16 -14.30
C ARG A 261 10.27 -5.85 -13.68
N HIS A 262 10.34 -4.83 -12.82
CA HIS A 262 11.57 -4.40 -12.13
C HIS A 262 11.56 -4.74 -10.63
N PHE A 263 10.97 -5.87 -10.25
CA PHE A 263 10.72 -6.23 -8.84
C PHE A 263 11.98 -6.30 -7.97
N THR A 264 13.16 -6.58 -8.53
CA THR A 264 14.42 -6.65 -7.77
C THR A 264 15.06 -5.29 -7.52
N GLN A 265 14.66 -4.27 -8.27
CA GLN A 265 15.29 -2.95 -8.30
C GLN A 265 14.35 -1.84 -7.83
N VAL A 266 13.03 -2.00 -7.98
CA VAL A 266 12.05 -0.95 -7.73
C VAL A 266 11.01 -1.39 -6.72
N ASP A 267 10.95 -0.69 -5.59
CA ASP A 267 9.94 -0.85 -4.56
C ASP A 267 8.99 0.34 -4.53
N PHE A 268 7.71 0.10 -4.28
CA PHE A 268 6.69 1.14 -4.18
C PHE A 268 6.05 1.15 -2.80
N PHE A 269 6.02 2.32 -2.16
CA PHE A 269 5.37 2.55 -0.89
C PHE A 269 4.28 3.62 -1.03
N GLN A 270 3.09 3.31 -0.52
CA GLN A 270 2.02 4.28 -0.39
C GLN A 270 2.26 5.14 0.86
N GLY A 271 2.37 6.45 0.67
CA GLY A 271 2.61 7.43 1.74
C GLY A 271 2.86 8.83 1.20
N SER A 272 3.03 9.81 2.09
CA SER A 272 3.33 11.19 1.67
C SER A 272 4.68 11.62 2.20
N VAL A 273 5.47 12.25 1.32
CA VAL A 273 6.73 12.94 1.67
C VAL A 273 6.52 14.02 2.74
N MET A 274 5.30 14.57 2.87
CA MET A 274 4.95 15.55 3.89
C MET A 274 4.86 14.96 5.31
N ASN A 275 4.83 13.63 5.43
CA ASN A 275 4.70 12.93 6.70
C ASN A 275 6.04 12.31 7.10
N ALA A 276 6.62 12.77 8.21
CA ALA A 276 7.90 12.27 8.71
C ALA A 276 7.92 10.75 8.98
N ARG A 277 6.76 10.14 9.31
CA ARG A 277 6.68 8.67 9.47
C ARG A 277 6.88 7.92 8.16
N ASP A 278 6.35 8.46 7.06
CA ASP A 278 6.50 7.84 5.74
C ASP A 278 7.94 8.01 5.22
N LEU A 279 8.58 9.14 5.52
CA LEU A 279 10.01 9.34 5.26
C LEU A 279 10.90 8.35 6.04
N GLY A 280 10.54 8.06 7.31
CA GLY A 280 11.19 7.00 8.08
C GLY A 280 10.90 5.59 7.54
N ARG A 281 9.72 5.35 6.95
CA ARG A 281 9.36 4.06 6.34
C ARG A 281 10.21 3.72 5.12
N VAL A 282 10.61 4.72 4.34
CA VAL A 282 11.46 4.55 3.14
C VAL A 282 12.96 4.66 3.42
N ASP A 283 13.34 4.73 4.71
CA ASP A 283 14.72 4.91 5.17
C ASP A 283 15.45 6.07 4.45
N LEU A 284 14.79 7.23 4.38
CA LEU A 284 15.35 8.44 3.76
C LEU A 284 16.75 8.83 4.29
N PRO A 285 17.09 8.69 5.59
CA PRO A 285 18.39 9.16 6.09
C PRO A 285 19.59 8.39 5.53
N THR A 286 19.39 7.16 5.06
CA THR A 286 20.46 6.36 4.46
C THR A 286 20.39 6.32 2.93
N ALA A 287 19.42 7.00 2.33
CA ALA A 287 19.29 7.16 0.89
C ALA A 287 20.41 8.05 0.35
N ASP A 288 20.90 7.74 -0.86
CA ASP A 288 21.96 8.51 -1.51
C ASP A 288 21.44 9.85 -2.07
N ALA A 289 20.23 9.81 -2.64
CA ALA A 289 19.55 10.99 -3.15
C ALA A 289 18.03 10.85 -3.10
N CYS A 290 17.34 12.00 -3.11
CA CYS A 290 15.90 12.07 -3.34
C CYS A 290 15.58 12.87 -4.60
N LEU A 291 14.82 12.28 -5.51
CA LEU A 291 14.37 12.93 -6.74
C LEU A 291 12.90 13.31 -6.65
N VAL A 292 12.59 14.56 -6.98
CA VAL A 292 11.24 15.13 -6.99
C VAL A 292 10.85 15.44 -8.44
N LEU A 293 9.96 14.61 -9.00
CA LEU A 293 9.43 14.77 -10.35
C LEU A 293 8.27 15.75 -10.38
N ALA A 294 8.16 16.54 -11.46
CA ALA A 294 7.07 17.49 -11.67
C ALA A 294 6.14 17.03 -12.80
N ASN A 295 4.84 17.36 -12.68
CA ASN A 295 3.92 17.20 -13.78
C ASN A 295 4.15 18.26 -14.87
N ARG A 296 4.70 17.85 -16.01
CA ARG A 296 4.99 18.74 -17.14
C ARG A 296 3.75 19.31 -17.83
N TYR A 297 2.59 18.67 -17.65
CA TYR A 297 1.33 19.01 -18.31
C TYR A 297 0.28 19.49 -17.31
N CYS A 298 0.71 20.04 -16.17
CA CYS A 298 -0.18 20.61 -15.18
C CYS A 298 -0.93 21.86 -15.72
N PRO A 299 -2.17 22.11 -15.27
CA PRO A 299 -2.93 23.29 -15.67
C PRO A 299 -2.36 24.59 -15.06
N ASP A 300 -1.81 24.49 -13.85
CA ASP A 300 -1.19 25.59 -13.12
C ASP A 300 0.26 25.19 -12.73
N PRO A 301 1.26 25.67 -13.49
CA PRO A 301 2.68 25.41 -13.21
C PRO A 301 3.17 25.95 -11.87
N ASP A 302 2.63 27.09 -11.41
CA ASP A 302 3.06 27.70 -10.16
C ASP A 302 2.57 26.90 -8.95
N ALA A 303 1.36 26.36 -9.02
CA ALA A 303 0.83 25.46 -7.98
C ALA A 303 1.62 24.14 -7.89
N GLU A 304 2.01 23.55 -9.03
CA GLU A 304 2.83 22.34 -9.08
C GLU A 304 4.23 22.58 -8.51
N ASP A 305 4.87 23.69 -8.88
CA ASP A 305 6.17 24.08 -8.33
C ASP A 305 6.10 24.35 -6.83
N ALA A 306 5.06 25.06 -6.36
CA ALA A 306 4.84 25.28 -4.94
C ALA A 306 4.72 23.95 -4.17
N ALA A 307 3.97 22.98 -4.71
CA ALA A 307 3.87 21.65 -4.10
C ALA A 307 5.22 20.92 -4.06
N ASN A 308 6.03 21.00 -5.13
CA ASN A 308 7.36 20.41 -5.19
C ASN A 308 8.34 21.07 -4.21
N ILE A 309 8.33 22.40 -4.09
CA ILE A 309 9.13 23.13 -3.12
C ILE A 309 8.75 22.71 -1.69
N MET A 310 7.46 22.55 -1.39
CA MET A 310 7.00 22.05 -0.09
C MET A 310 7.47 20.62 0.21
N ARG A 311 7.56 19.74 -0.81
CA ARG A 311 8.15 18.40 -0.68
C ARG A 311 9.63 18.50 -0.31
N VAL A 312 10.39 19.38 -0.95
CA VAL A 312 11.81 19.61 -0.64
C VAL A 312 11.99 20.12 0.78
N ILE A 313 11.18 21.08 1.22
CA ILE A 313 11.21 21.58 2.61
C ILE A 313 10.96 20.43 3.59
N SER A 314 9.97 19.55 3.32
CA SER A 314 9.70 18.39 4.17
C SER A 314 10.87 17.41 4.24
N ILE A 315 11.49 17.11 3.09
CA ILE A 315 12.67 16.23 3.00
C ILE A 315 13.84 16.81 3.79
N LYS A 316 14.19 18.08 3.52
CA LYS A 316 15.32 18.76 4.16
C LYS A 316 15.11 19.01 5.65
N ASN A 317 13.86 19.18 6.10
CA ASN A 317 13.53 19.28 7.53
C ASN A 317 13.63 17.92 8.25
N PHE A 318 13.52 16.81 7.52
CA PHE A 318 13.70 15.46 8.08
C PHE A 318 15.16 14.99 8.01
N CYS A 319 15.85 15.31 6.91
CA CYS A 319 17.23 14.95 6.65
C CYS A 319 17.92 16.08 5.87
N ASP A 320 18.75 16.87 6.56
CA ASP A 320 19.35 18.09 6.01
C ASP A 320 20.43 17.80 4.96
N HIS A 321 21.18 16.70 5.15
CA HIS A 321 22.38 16.36 4.37
C HIS A 321 22.10 15.53 3.11
N ILE A 322 20.85 15.12 2.88
CA ILE A 322 20.49 14.33 1.69
C ILE A 322 20.58 15.20 0.43
N LYS A 323 21.12 14.65 -0.64
CA LYS A 323 21.10 15.28 -1.97
C LYS A 323 19.67 15.29 -2.52
N VAL A 324 19.14 16.46 -2.87
CA VAL A 324 17.80 16.60 -3.45
C VAL A 324 17.87 17.15 -4.86
N ILE A 325 17.32 16.40 -5.82
CA ILE A 325 17.17 16.85 -7.21
C ILE A 325 15.69 17.08 -7.48
N ILE A 326 15.33 18.32 -7.82
CA ILE A 326 13.94 18.73 -8.05
C ILE A 326 13.75 19.23 -9.49
N GLN A 327 12.63 18.84 -10.09
CA GLN A 327 12.14 19.45 -11.33
C GLN A 327 11.24 20.64 -11.02
N LEU A 328 11.51 21.77 -11.66
CA LEU A 328 10.67 22.97 -11.60
C LEU A 328 10.18 23.34 -13.01
N MET A 329 8.97 23.87 -13.08
CA MET A 329 8.35 24.32 -14.32
C MET A 329 8.76 25.76 -14.65
N GLN A 330 8.71 26.66 -13.68
CA GLN A 330 9.00 28.09 -13.86
C GLN A 330 10.33 28.51 -13.22
N TYR A 331 11.00 29.48 -13.85
CA TYR A 331 12.30 29.96 -13.40
C TYR A 331 12.22 30.80 -12.13
N HIS A 332 11.21 31.67 -11.98
CA HIS A 332 11.08 32.53 -10.80
C HIS A 332 10.90 31.73 -9.51
N ASN A 333 10.27 30.56 -9.57
CA ASN A 333 10.07 29.67 -8.43
C ASN A 333 11.37 29.06 -7.90
N LYS A 334 12.43 29.00 -8.72
CA LYS A 334 13.77 28.53 -8.33
C LYS A 334 14.36 29.34 -7.17
N THR A 335 14.01 30.63 -7.09
CA THR A 335 14.49 31.52 -6.02
C THR A 335 14.03 31.08 -4.62
N TYR A 336 12.86 30.45 -4.51
CA TYR A 336 12.36 29.96 -3.23
C TYR A 336 13.20 28.81 -2.66
N LEU A 337 13.80 27.97 -3.51
CA LEU A 337 14.70 26.90 -3.07
C LEU A 337 15.98 27.46 -2.44
N LEU A 338 16.52 28.54 -3.01
CA LEU A 338 17.73 29.19 -2.49
C LEU A 338 17.52 29.86 -1.12
N ASN A 339 16.26 30.11 -0.74
CA ASN A 339 15.90 30.65 0.56
C ASN A 339 15.79 29.56 1.65
N ILE A 340 15.86 28.28 1.28
CA ILE A 340 15.85 27.17 2.22
C ILE A 340 17.24 27.06 2.85
N PRO A 341 17.40 27.11 4.19
CA PRO A 341 18.71 27.16 4.83
C PRO A 341 19.54 25.88 4.63
N SER A 342 18.88 24.73 4.51
CA SER A 342 19.52 23.43 4.30
C SER A 342 19.71 23.07 2.82
N TRP A 343 19.38 23.98 1.89
CA TRP A 343 19.61 23.78 0.46
C TRP A 343 21.04 24.22 0.11
N ASP A 344 21.86 23.26 -0.32
CA ASP A 344 23.27 23.50 -0.62
C ASP A 344 23.66 22.88 -1.97
N TRP A 345 23.87 23.74 -2.96
CA TRP A 345 24.34 23.34 -4.29
C TRP A 345 25.73 22.68 -4.24
N LYS A 346 26.54 22.93 -3.20
CA LYS A 346 27.85 22.28 -3.03
C LYS A 346 27.72 20.81 -2.61
N GLN A 347 26.60 20.44 -1.98
CA GLN A 347 26.26 19.05 -1.65
C GLN A 347 25.57 18.33 -2.81
N GLY A 348 25.35 19.03 -3.93
CA GLY A 348 24.69 18.50 -5.13
C GLY A 348 23.18 18.69 -5.14
N ASP A 349 22.63 19.61 -4.34
CA ASP A 349 21.22 19.97 -4.46
C ASP A 349 20.98 20.74 -5.77
N ASP A 350 20.27 20.10 -6.69
CA ASP A 350 20.12 20.58 -8.06
C ASP A 350 18.64 20.84 -8.40
N ALA A 351 18.37 22.04 -8.93
CA ALA A 351 17.05 22.44 -9.39
C ALA A 351 17.02 22.49 -10.93
N VAL A 352 16.40 21.48 -11.53
CA VAL A 352 16.24 21.33 -12.97
C VAL A 352 15.00 22.11 -13.43
N CYS A 353 15.20 23.34 -13.93
CA CYS A 353 14.11 24.16 -14.43
C CYS A 353 13.81 23.86 -15.91
N VAL A 354 12.62 23.32 -16.19
CA VAL A 354 12.19 22.92 -17.53
C VAL A 354 12.05 24.12 -18.45
N ALA A 355 11.46 25.24 -18.01
CA ALA A 355 11.34 26.44 -18.85
C ALA A 355 12.70 27.05 -19.20
N GLU A 356 13.63 27.10 -18.25
CA GLU A 356 15.00 27.60 -18.44
C GLU A 356 15.74 26.79 -19.50
N LEU A 357 15.77 25.46 -19.33
CA LEU A 357 16.45 24.55 -20.28
C LEU A 357 15.77 24.56 -21.66
N LYS A 358 14.44 24.51 -21.71
CA LYS A 358 13.69 24.49 -22.97
C LYS A 358 13.94 25.75 -23.80
N LEU A 359 13.80 26.93 -23.19
CA LEU A 359 14.01 28.20 -23.88
C LEU A 359 15.50 28.42 -24.20
N GLY A 360 16.41 27.99 -23.33
CA GLY A 360 17.86 28.03 -23.58
C GLY A 360 18.26 27.21 -24.81
N PHE A 361 17.77 25.97 -24.94
CA PHE A 361 18.04 25.13 -26.10
C PHE A 361 17.48 25.73 -27.40
N ILE A 362 16.28 26.30 -27.36
CA ILE A 362 15.69 26.97 -28.52
C ILE A 362 16.51 28.21 -28.91
N ALA A 363 16.93 29.01 -27.93
CA ALA A 363 17.74 30.20 -28.17
C ALA A 363 19.09 29.86 -28.80
N GLN A 364 19.77 28.81 -28.32
CA GLN A 364 21.02 28.34 -28.94
C GLN A 364 20.80 27.77 -30.34
N SER A 365 19.67 27.10 -30.59
CA SER A 365 19.29 26.66 -31.94
C SER A 365 19.07 27.82 -32.92
N CYS A 366 18.75 29.03 -32.44
CA CYS A 366 18.70 30.23 -33.28
C CYS A 366 20.09 30.71 -33.71
N LEU A 367 21.13 30.41 -32.93
CA LEU A 367 22.52 30.73 -33.28
C LEU A 367 23.13 29.65 -34.18
N ALA A 368 22.89 28.38 -33.85
CA ALA A 368 23.38 27.22 -34.60
C ALA A 368 22.23 26.24 -34.83
N PHE A 369 21.73 26.17 -36.06
CA PHE A 369 20.61 25.29 -36.41
C PHE A 369 20.90 23.83 -36.06
N GLY A 370 19.96 23.19 -35.36
CA GLY A 370 20.08 21.80 -34.92
C GLY A 370 20.76 21.59 -33.56
N PHE A 371 21.22 22.65 -32.89
CA PHE A 371 21.90 22.56 -31.59
C PHE A 371 21.03 21.91 -30.49
N SER A 372 19.73 22.20 -30.46
CA SER A 372 18.80 21.59 -29.50
C SER A 372 18.74 20.07 -29.65
N THR A 373 18.77 19.56 -30.88
CA THR A 373 18.73 18.11 -31.14
C THR A 373 20.07 17.47 -30.77
N LEU A 374 21.18 18.15 -31.02
CA LEU A 374 22.52 17.71 -30.60
C LEU A 374 22.56 17.51 -29.08
N LEU A 375 22.19 18.54 -28.30
CA LEU A 375 22.19 18.45 -26.84
C LEU A 375 21.15 17.46 -26.30
N ALA A 376 19.95 17.42 -26.87
CA ALA A 376 18.93 16.48 -26.43
C ALA A 376 19.39 15.02 -26.57
N ASN A 377 20.04 14.67 -27.70
CA ASN A 377 20.56 13.32 -27.91
C ASN A 377 21.69 12.98 -26.92
N LEU A 378 22.55 13.94 -26.56
CA LEU A 378 23.67 13.72 -25.64
C LEU A 378 23.27 13.36 -24.20
N PHE A 379 22.07 13.76 -23.77
CA PHE A 379 21.57 13.47 -22.42
C PHE A 379 20.60 12.29 -22.37
N THR A 380 20.05 11.87 -23.52
CA THR A 380 19.22 10.66 -23.60
C THR A 380 20.10 9.44 -23.80
N MET A 381 19.98 8.45 -22.92
CA MET A 381 20.69 7.18 -23.07
C MET A 381 20.12 6.43 -24.28
N ARG A 382 20.96 6.16 -25.28
CA ARG A 382 20.53 5.48 -26.53
C ARG A 382 21.56 4.48 -26.99
N SER A 383 21.17 3.20 -27.01
CA SER A 383 22.00 2.17 -27.62
C SER A 383 21.97 2.25 -29.15
N TYR A 384 23.13 2.41 -29.78
CA TYR A 384 23.26 2.31 -31.23
C TYR A 384 23.36 0.85 -31.70
N ARG A 385 22.61 0.49 -32.75
CA ARG A 385 22.77 -0.77 -33.50
C ARG A 385 22.68 -0.47 -35.00
N GLU A 386 23.70 -0.89 -35.74
CA GLU A 386 23.74 -0.67 -37.19
C GLU A 386 22.65 -1.51 -37.90
N GLY A 387 21.75 -0.82 -38.60
CA GLY A 387 20.71 -1.46 -39.40
C GLY A 387 21.13 -1.55 -40.86
N LYS A 388 21.33 -2.77 -41.36
CA LYS A 388 21.77 -3.03 -42.76
C LYS A 388 20.78 -2.52 -43.82
N GLU A 389 19.51 -2.36 -43.47
CA GLU A 389 18.44 -1.88 -44.36
C GLU A 389 18.16 -0.38 -44.23
N MET A 390 18.84 0.34 -43.33
CA MET A 390 18.57 1.75 -43.08
C MET A 390 19.28 2.67 -44.08
N PRO A 391 18.67 3.81 -44.46
CA PRO A 391 19.34 4.83 -45.25
C PRO A 391 20.63 5.32 -44.57
N VAL A 392 21.65 5.63 -45.38
CA VAL A 392 22.98 6.06 -44.90
C VAL A 392 22.90 7.27 -43.95
N TRP A 393 22.07 8.27 -44.26
CA TRP A 393 21.91 9.46 -43.41
C TRP A 393 21.37 9.12 -42.02
N LEU A 394 20.48 8.13 -41.93
CA LEU A 394 19.88 7.68 -40.69
C LEU A 394 20.89 6.89 -39.86
N ASN A 395 21.70 6.04 -40.51
CA ASN A 395 22.81 5.35 -39.84
C ASN A 395 23.80 6.33 -39.22
N ASN A 396 24.24 7.35 -39.97
CA ASN A 396 25.16 8.38 -39.46
C ASN A 396 24.53 9.21 -38.33
N TYR A 397 23.24 9.53 -38.44
CA TYR A 397 22.52 10.23 -37.38
C TYR A 397 22.44 9.39 -36.10
N LEU A 398 22.11 8.11 -36.21
CA LEU A 398 21.99 7.20 -35.07
C LEU A 398 23.35 6.91 -34.42
N GLU A 399 24.43 6.87 -35.21
CA GLU A 399 25.80 6.77 -34.69
C GLU A 399 26.14 7.98 -33.80
N GLY A 400 25.84 9.20 -34.28
CA GLY A 400 26.03 10.41 -33.48
C GLY A 400 25.07 10.52 -32.30
N ALA A 401 23.85 10.00 -32.43
CA ALA A 401 22.85 10.00 -31.35
C ALA A 401 23.17 9.02 -30.22
N GLY A 402 24.08 8.06 -30.44
CA GLY A 402 24.63 7.19 -29.39
C GLY A 402 25.87 7.76 -28.69
N ALA A 403 26.27 8.99 -29.02
CA ALA A 403 27.28 9.70 -28.25
C ALA A 403 26.66 10.32 -27.00
N GLU A 404 27.35 10.21 -25.88
CA GLU A 404 26.90 10.66 -24.56
C GLU A 404 27.96 11.54 -23.90
N MET A 405 27.52 12.30 -22.88
CA MET A 405 28.40 13.15 -22.08
C MET A 405 28.87 12.40 -20.83
N TYR A 406 30.19 12.33 -20.66
CA TYR A 406 30.84 11.70 -19.51
C TYR A 406 31.72 12.70 -18.77
N THR A 407 31.87 12.45 -17.48
CA THR A 407 32.77 13.21 -16.60
C THR A 407 33.80 12.27 -16.02
N GLU A 408 35.08 12.53 -16.26
CA GLU A 408 36.17 11.67 -15.81
C GLU A 408 37.37 12.48 -15.34
N PHE A 409 38.16 11.92 -14.43
CA PHE A 409 39.39 12.57 -13.98
C PHE A 409 40.53 12.34 -14.98
N LEU A 410 41.18 13.43 -15.38
CA LEU A 410 42.31 13.34 -16.31
C LEU A 410 43.51 12.67 -15.66
N SER A 411 44.17 11.80 -16.42
CA SER A 411 45.39 11.11 -16.00
C SER A 411 46.50 12.11 -15.65
N PRO A 412 47.40 11.79 -14.69
CA PRO A 412 48.58 12.60 -14.40
C PRO A 412 49.47 12.90 -15.62
N ALA A 413 49.38 12.10 -16.69
CA ALA A 413 50.09 12.35 -17.94
C ALA A 413 49.67 13.64 -18.66
N PHE A 414 48.47 14.15 -18.37
CA PHE A 414 47.97 15.42 -18.92
C PHE A 414 48.39 16.63 -18.07
N GLU A 415 48.99 16.43 -16.89
CA GLU A 415 49.40 17.50 -15.99
C GLU A 415 50.44 18.42 -16.67
N GLY A 416 50.21 19.73 -16.62
CA GLY A 416 51.09 20.72 -17.24
C GLY A 416 50.85 20.96 -18.74
N LEU A 417 49.95 20.21 -19.38
CA LEU A 417 49.54 20.47 -20.76
C LEU A 417 48.52 21.62 -20.83
N THR A 418 48.58 22.39 -21.92
CA THR A 418 47.52 23.35 -22.26
C THR A 418 46.27 22.61 -22.69
N PHE A 419 45.09 23.21 -22.48
CA PHE A 419 43.82 22.59 -22.89
C PHE A 419 43.79 22.16 -24.37
N PRO A 420 44.25 22.97 -25.35
CA PRO A 420 44.26 22.54 -26.76
C PRO A 420 45.14 21.32 -27.00
N ALA A 421 46.32 21.25 -26.37
CA ALA A 421 47.23 20.11 -26.50
C ALA A 421 46.62 18.84 -25.89
N ALA A 422 45.96 18.96 -24.72
CA ALA A 422 45.24 17.86 -24.10
C ALA A 422 44.06 17.39 -24.98
N ALA A 423 43.26 18.31 -25.52
CA ALA A 423 42.15 18.00 -26.40
C ALA A 423 42.59 17.32 -27.71
N GLU A 424 43.70 17.76 -28.31
CA GLU A 424 44.28 17.13 -29.50
C GLU A 424 44.73 15.70 -29.22
N LEU A 425 45.37 15.45 -28.07
CA LEU A 425 45.77 14.11 -27.64
C LEU A 425 44.56 13.21 -27.39
N CYS A 426 43.53 13.71 -26.69
CA CYS A 426 42.28 12.99 -26.46
C CYS A 426 41.63 12.59 -27.78
N PHE A 427 41.54 13.51 -28.74
CA PHE A 427 40.88 13.24 -30.01
C PHE A 427 41.70 12.32 -30.92
N SER A 428 42.99 12.59 -31.10
CA SER A 428 43.86 11.87 -32.04
C SER A 428 44.27 10.47 -31.55
N LYS A 429 44.48 10.30 -30.24
CA LYS A 429 44.95 9.02 -29.65
C LYS A 429 43.82 8.21 -29.03
N LEU A 430 42.92 8.86 -28.30
CA LEU A 430 41.88 8.18 -27.52
C LEU A 430 40.51 8.16 -28.22
N ARG A 431 40.33 8.94 -29.30
CA ARG A 431 39.04 9.16 -29.97
C ARG A 431 37.95 9.67 -28.99
N LEU A 432 38.38 10.53 -28.06
CA LEU A 432 37.50 11.21 -27.10
C LEU A 432 37.48 12.70 -27.42
N LEU A 433 36.29 13.31 -27.41
CA LEU A 433 36.15 14.74 -27.61
C LEU A 433 36.09 15.45 -26.26
N LEU A 434 37.17 16.14 -25.88
CA LEU A 434 37.23 16.96 -24.67
C LEU A 434 36.63 18.35 -24.93
N ILE A 435 35.66 18.74 -24.11
CA ILE A 435 34.87 19.97 -24.32
C ILE A 435 35.12 21.00 -23.23
N ALA A 436 35.20 20.54 -21.99
CA ALA A 436 35.40 21.41 -20.85
C ALA A 436 36.31 20.73 -19.82
N VAL A 437 36.92 21.56 -18.97
CA VAL A 437 37.68 21.11 -17.81
C VAL A 437 37.25 21.92 -16.59
N GLU A 438 37.30 21.28 -15.44
CA GLU A 438 37.14 21.96 -14.16
C GLU A 438 38.40 22.83 -13.89
N ALA A 439 38.23 24.15 -13.94
CA ALA A 439 39.30 25.11 -13.69
C ALA A 439 39.15 25.71 -12.29
N ARG A 440 40.26 25.77 -11.55
CA ARG A 440 40.34 26.48 -10.26
C ARG A 440 40.93 27.87 -10.51
N ASN A 441 40.21 28.92 -10.14
CA ASN A 441 40.65 30.30 -10.34
C ASN A 441 41.85 30.68 -9.46
N ASP A 442 42.01 30.04 -8.29
CA ASP A 442 43.15 30.20 -7.39
C ASP A 442 43.49 28.87 -6.69
N ALA A 443 44.77 28.64 -6.38
CA ALA A 443 45.23 27.44 -5.67
C ALA A 443 44.61 27.28 -4.26
N ASN A 444 44.12 28.37 -3.68
CA ASN A 444 43.44 28.42 -2.37
C ASN A 444 41.92 28.62 -2.47
N SER A 445 41.35 28.75 -3.68
CA SER A 445 39.90 28.84 -3.87
C SER A 445 39.30 27.43 -3.80
N SER A 446 38.31 27.25 -2.91
CA SER A 446 37.46 26.05 -2.90
C SER A 446 36.45 26.03 -4.05
N GLU A 447 36.30 27.13 -4.78
CA GLU A 447 35.36 27.24 -5.89
C GLU A 447 36.07 26.88 -7.20
N SER A 448 35.60 25.79 -7.80
CA SER A 448 35.93 25.37 -9.14
C SER A 448 34.85 25.83 -10.13
N CYS A 449 35.27 26.27 -11.30
CA CYS A 449 34.39 26.69 -12.37
C CYS A 449 34.57 25.73 -13.55
N ILE A 450 33.48 25.38 -14.23
CA ILE A 450 33.53 24.62 -15.47
C ILE A 450 33.96 25.57 -16.59
N ALA A 451 35.15 25.40 -17.13
CA ALA A 451 35.66 26.19 -18.24
C ALA A 451 35.43 25.43 -19.56
N ILE A 452 34.52 25.96 -20.39
CA ILE A 452 34.20 25.40 -21.71
C ILE A 452 35.21 25.92 -22.74
N ASN A 453 35.92 25.01 -23.39
CA ASN A 453 36.96 25.30 -24.39
C ASN A 453 37.90 26.47 -24.00
N PRO A 454 38.59 26.39 -22.85
CA PRO A 454 39.47 27.47 -22.43
C PRO A 454 40.66 27.64 -23.38
N LYS A 455 41.20 28.86 -23.42
CA LYS A 455 42.40 29.19 -24.21
C LYS A 455 43.66 28.60 -23.56
N GLU A 456 44.80 28.76 -24.22
CA GLU A 456 46.11 28.23 -23.78
C GLU A 456 46.58 28.72 -22.39
N ASN A 457 45.92 29.74 -21.82
CA ASN A 457 46.20 30.24 -20.48
C ASN A 457 45.74 29.29 -19.36
N VAL A 458 44.87 28.32 -19.66
CA VAL A 458 44.44 27.30 -18.71
C VAL A 458 45.24 26.03 -18.93
N VAL A 459 45.96 25.62 -17.89
CA VAL A 459 46.79 24.42 -17.86
C VAL A 459 46.10 23.36 -17.02
N VAL A 460 46.14 22.11 -17.48
CA VAL A 460 45.56 20.98 -16.75
C VAL A 460 46.34 20.75 -15.46
N GLN A 461 45.63 20.83 -14.33
CA GLN A 461 46.17 20.57 -13.00
C GLN A 461 45.93 19.11 -12.60
N LYS A 462 46.67 18.64 -11.60
CA LYS A 462 46.43 17.32 -11.03
C LYS A 462 45.02 17.19 -10.46
N GLY A 463 44.31 16.13 -10.85
CA GLY A 463 42.93 15.89 -10.39
C GLY A 463 41.89 16.78 -11.07
N THR A 464 42.20 17.37 -12.22
CA THR A 464 41.21 18.09 -13.04
C THR A 464 40.18 17.11 -13.59
N GLN A 465 38.89 17.42 -13.39
CA GLN A 465 37.80 16.70 -14.03
C GLN A 465 37.60 17.22 -15.47
N GLY A 466 37.56 16.30 -16.43
CA GLY A 466 37.30 16.58 -17.84
C GLY A 466 35.87 16.18 -18.23
N PHE A 467 35.25 16.99 -19.07
CA PHE A 467 33.93 16.73 -19.66
C PHE A 467 34.12 16.27 -21.11
N LEU A 468 33.75 15.03 -21.38
CA LEU A 468 34.08 14.29 -22.60
C LEU A 468 32.79 13.90 -23.34
N TRP A 469 32.82 13.95 -24.67
CA TRP A 469 31.85 13.22 -25.50
C TRP A 469 32.47 11.95 -26.06
N HIS A 470 31.73 10.86 -25.93
CA HIS A 470 32.12 9.57 -26.49
C HIS A 470 30.86 8.74 -26.79
N SER A 471 30.88 8.00 -27.90
CA SER A 471 29.96 6.89 -28.11
C SER A 471 30.62 5.64 -27.54
N ARG A 472 29.96 4.93 -26.62
CA ARG A 472 30.47 3.67 -26.08
C ARG A 472 30.59 2.65 -27.23
N LEU A 473 31.76 2.58 -27.86
CA LEU A 473 32.18 1.40 -28.60
C LEU A 473 32.51 0.36 -27.53
N LYS A 474 31.59 -0.60 -27.35
CA LYS A 474 31.77 -1.79 -26.52
C LYS A 474 33.23 -2.27 -26.59
N ARG A 475 33.83 -2.49 -25.42
CA ARG A 475 35.07 -3.24 -25.27
C ARG A 475 35.01 -4.56 -26.02
#